data_AF-A0A923C616-F1
#
_entry.id   AF-A0A923C616-F1
#
_cell.length_a   1.000
_cell.length_b   1.000
_cell.length_c   1.000
_cell.angle_alpha   90.00
_cell.angle_beta   90.00
_cell.angle_gamma   90.00
#
_symmetry.space_group_name_H-M   'P 1'
#
loop_
_entity.id
_entity.type
_entity.pdbx_description
1 polymer ?
#
loop_
_entity_poly.entity_id
_entity_poly.type
_entity_poly.pdbx_seq_one_letter_code
_entity_poly.pdbx_strand_id
1 'polypeptide(L)'
;MGLVMSLGKFFAVLAGGALFGFGLALSTMVRPEVVLSFLRFEDFGLMLVMGGAVLVTLLAYQLLPRVLAKPLLGGHFHHHVSHWNRDTLQGSALFGVGWGLCGVCPGP
;
A
#
# COMPACT_ATOMS: atom_id res chain seq x y z
N MET A 1 -1.93 0.46 27.09
CA MET A 1 -0.76 1.10 27.72
C MET A 1 0.48 0.27 27.39
N GLY A 2 1.20 0.56 26.31
CA GLY A 2 2.38 -0.23 25.89
C GLY A 2 3.27 0.51 24.90
N LEU A 3 3.20 1.85 24.94
CA LEU A 3 3.82 2.77 23.99
C LEU A 3 5.27 3.01 24.38
N VAL A 4 6.08 1.95 24.38
CA VAL A 4 7.54 2.07 24.30
C VAL A 4 7.96 1.35 23.03
N MET A 5 7.67 2.00 21.89
CA MET A 5 8.36 1.66 20.65
C MET A 5 9.84 1.92 20.90
N SER A 6 10.65 0.85 20.85
CA SER A 6 12.11 1.00 20.86
C SER A 6 12.52 2.02 19.79
N LEU A 7 13.49 2.88 20.12
CA LEU A 7 13.95 3.95 19.25
C LEU A 7 14.26 3.46 17.82
N GLY A 8 14.82 2.25 17.69
CA GLY A 8 15.08 1.63 16.38
C GLY A 8 13.81 1.30 15.58
N LYS A 9 12.71 0.90 16.23
CA LYS A 9 11.42 0.66 15.57
C LYS A 9 10.79 1.97 15.10
N PHE A 10 10.92 3.03 15.89
CA PHE A 10 10.43 4.36 15.50
C PHE A 10 11.11 4.85 14.23
N PHE A 11 12.44 4.79 14.16
CA PHE A 11 13.18 5.16 12.94
C PHE A 11 12.82 4.28 11.74
N ALA A 12 12.62 2.98 11.94
CA ALA A 12 12.22 2.09 10.86
C ALA A 12 10.83 2.43 10.29
N VAL A 13 9.85 2.73 11.15
CA VAL A 13 8.50 3.16 10.72
C VAL A 13 8.57 4.50 10.00
N LEU A 14 9.33 5.46 10.54
CA LEU A 14 9.49 6.79 9.93
C LEU A 14 10.16 6.70 8.56
N ALA A 15 11.23 5.92 8.45
CA ALA A 15 11.93 5.69 7.18
C ALA A 15 11.02 4.99 6.16
N GLY A 16 10.25 3.99 6.59
CA GLY A 16 9.27 3.30 5.74
C GLY A 16 8.19 4.24 5.22
N GLY A 17 7.61 5.07 6.10
CA GLY A 17 6.60 6.06 5.72
C GLY A 17 7.17 7.14 4.78
N ALA A 18 8.38 7.64 5.06
CA ALA A 18 9.05 8.61 4.22
C ALA A 18 9.38 8.05 2.82
N LEU A 19 9.88 6.81 2.74
CA LEU A 19 10.15 6.13 1.47
C LEU A 19 8.85 5.90 0.67
N PHE A 20 7.77 5.51 1.34
CA PHE A 20 6.46 5.33 0.70
C PHE A 20 5.92 6.66 0.15
N GLY A 21 5.88 7.70 0.97
CA GLY A 21 5.45 9.04 0.53
C GLY A 21 6.33 9.61 -0.59
N PHE A 22 7.65 9.41 -0.51
CA PHE A 22 8.59 9.81 -1.56
C PHE A 22 8.31 9.07 -2.88
N GLY A 23 8.04 7.76 -2.83
CA GLY A 23 7.67 6.98 -4.01
C GLY A 23 6.37 7.46 -4.66
N LEU A 24 5.38 7.85 -3.86
CA LEU A 24 4.12 8.42 -4.35
C LEU A 24 4.32 9.80 -5.00
N ALA A 25 5.15 10.66 -4.41
CA ALA A 25 5.49 11.94 -4.98
C ALA A 25 6.26 11.78 -6.31
N LEU A 26 7.25 10.88 -6.36
CA LEU A 26 8.07 10.63 -7.53
C LEU A 26 7.28 10.00 -8.68
N SER A 27 6.32 9.12 -8.39
CA SER A 27 5.44 8.51 -9.39
C SER A 27 4.35 9.45 -9.91
N THR A 28 4.24 10.65 -9.33
CA THR A 28 3.30 11.71 -9.74
C THR A 28 1.82 11.31 -9.65
N MET A 29 1.54 10.29 -8.83
CA MET A 29 0.18 9.78 -8.54
C MET A 29 -0.68 10.77 -7.73
N VAL A 30 -0.08 11.86 -7.27
CA VAL A 30 -0.75 12.98 -6.61
C VAL A 30 -1.48 13.88 -7.62
N ARG A 31 -1.21 13.72 -8.92
CA ARG A 31 -1.81 14.53 -9.99
C ARG A 31 -2.97 13.80 -10.66
N PRO A 32 -4.17 14.38 -10.72
CA PRO A 32 -5.35 13.71 -11.29
C PRO A 32 -5.26 13.47 -12.80
N GLU A 33 -4.47 14.27 -13.51
CA GLU A 33 -4.26 14.13 -14.95
C GLU A 33 -3.63 12.78 -15.28
N VAL A 34 -2.70 12.32 -14.44
CA VAL A 34 -1.97 11.05 -14.64
C VAL A 34 -2.93 9.86 -14.45
N VAL A 35 -3.85 9.95 -13.48
CA VAL A 35 -4.88 8.93 -13.23
C VAL A 35 -5.89 8.87 -14.39
N LEU A 36 -6.28 10.04 -14.92
CA LEU A 36 -7.18 10.12 -16.07
C LEU A 36 -6.53 9.57 -17.35
N SER A 37 -5.27 9.88 -17.63
CA SER A 37 -4.55 9.33 -18.79
C SER A 37 -4.40 7.81 -18.71
N PHE A 38 -4.23 7.26 -17.50
CA PHE A 38 -4.29 5.81 -17.28
C PHE A 38 -5.69 5.23 -17.58
N LEU A 39 -6.76 5.82 -17.04
CA LEU A 39 -8.14 5.39 -17.29
C LEU A 39 -8.55 5.50 -18.77
N ARG A 40 -7.94 6.43 -19.51
CA ARG A 40 -8.13 6.59 -20.96
C ARG A 40 -7.22 5.71 -21.82
N PHE A 41 -6.37 4.86 -21.22
CA PHE A 41 -5.38 4.02 -21.90
C PHE A 41 -4.34 4.79 -22.73
N GLU A 42 -4.13 6.06 -22.41
CA GLU A 42 -3.11 6.90 -23.06
C GLU A 42 -1.73 6.69 -22.41
N ASP A 43 -1.70 6.43 -21.09
CA ASP A 43 -0.47 6.23 -20.32
C ASP A 43 -0.53 4.99 -19.41
N PHE A 44 0.28 3.98 -19.72
CA PHE A 44 0.36 2.74 -18.93
C PHE A 44 1.39 2.80 -17.79
N GLY A 45 2.08 3.94 -17.62
CA GLY A 45 3.10 4.10 -16.57
C GLY A 45 2.55 3.84 -15.17
N LEU A 46 1.32 4.28 -14.90
CA LEU A 46 0.62 4.05 -13.63
C LEU A 46 0.35 2.56 -13.37
N MET A 47 0.00 1.81 -14.42
CA MET A 47 -0.22 0.37 -14.35
C MET A 47 1.06 -0.38 -13.97
N LEU A 48 2.20 0.04 -14.51
CA LEU A 48 3.50 -0.54 -14.19
C LEU A 48 3.88 -0.30 -12.73
N VAL A 49 3.68 0.92 -12.21
CA VAL A 49 4.01 1.24 -10.83
C VAL A 49 3.10 0.50 -9.86
N MET A 50 1.78 0.53 -10.08
CA MET A 50 0.81 -0.20 -9.24
C MET A 50 0.99 -1.71 -9.32
N GLY A 51 1.10 -2.26 -10.54
CA GLY A 51 1.34 -3.68 -10.76
C GLY A 51 2.66 -4.16 -10.17
N GLY A 52 3.73 -3.39 -10.32
CA GLY A 52 5.03 -3.65 -9.71
C GLY A 52 4.97 -3.63 -8.18
N ALA A 53 4.31 -2.63 -7.59
CA ALA A 53 4.12 -2.54 -6.14
C ALA A 53 3.34 -3.74 -5.59
N VAL A 54 2.24 -4.12 -6.25
CA VAL A 54 1.44 -5.30 -5.88
C VAL A 54 2.29 -6.57 -5.99
N LEU A 55 3.02 -6.75 -7.10
CA LEU A 55 3.86 -7.94 -7.31
C LEU A 55 4.95 -8.05 -6.25
N VAL A 56 5.68 -6.96 -5.97
CA VAL A 56 6.73 -6.92 -4.94
C VAL A 56 6.12 -7.23 -3.57
N THR A 57 4.95 -6.66 -3.26
CA THR A 57 4.27 -6.91 -1.97
C THR A 57 3.82 -8.36 -1.85
N LEU A 58 3.22 -8.93 -2.89
CA LEU A 58 2.80 -10.33 -2.92
C LEU A 58 3.99 -11.27 -2.75
N LEU A 59 5.09 -11.01 -3.46
CA LEU A 59 6.33 -11.78 -3.33
C LEU A 59 6.89 -11.66 -1.92
N ALA A 60 6.95 -10.45 -1.35
CA ALA A 60 7.42 -10.25 0.02
C ALA A 60 6.56 -11.03 1.03
N TYR A 61 5.23 -10.93 0.97
CA TYR A 61 4.32 -11.64 1.88
C TYR A 61 4.40 -13.17 1.74
N GLN A 62 4.65 -13.68 0.54
CA GLN A 62 4.78 -15.11 0.28
C GLN A 62 6.16 -15.65 0.65
N LEU A 63 7.24 -14.91 0.39
CA LEU A 63 8.61 -15.36 0.57
C LEU A 63 9.15 -15.12 1.98
N LEU A 64 8.87 -13.97 2.62
CA LEU A 64 9.41 -13.66 3.94
C LEU A 64 9.08 -14.73 5.00
N PRO A 65 7.84 -15.22 5.12
CA PRO A 65 7.51 -16.26 6.10
C PRO A 65 8.20 -17.61 5.82
N ARG A 66 8.63 -17.85 4.57
CA ARG A 66 9.35 -19.07 4.18
C ARG A 66 10.86 -18.96 4.45
N VAL A 67 11.42 -17.76 4.32
CA VAL A 67 12.86 -17.51 4.45
C VAL A 67 13.24 -17.11 5.89
N LEU A 68 12.37 -16.39 6.60
CA LEU A 68 12.60 -15.91 7.95
C LEU A 68 11.70 -16.66 8.93
N ALA A 69 12.30 -17.23 9.98
CA ALA A 69 11.54 -17.85 11.07
C ALA A 69 10.79 -16.82 11.93
N LYS A 70 11.28 -15.57 12.01
CA LYS A 70 10.69 -14.47 12.79
C LYS A 70 10.87 -13.13 12.07
N PRO A 71 9.92 -12.18 12.21
CA PRO A 71 10.06 -10.83 11.67
C PRO A 71 11.19 -10.05 12.34
N LEU A 72 11.89 -9.21 11.57
CA LEU A 72 13.08 -8.47 12.00
C LEU A 72 12.81 -7.46 13.13
N LEU A 73 11.60 -6.87 13.18
CA LEU A 73 11.19 -5.94 14.24
C LEU A 73 10.53 -6.64 15.44
N GLY A 74 10.57 -7.97 15.48
CA GLY A 74 9.95 -8.81 16.51
C GLY A 74 8.44 -9.05 16.27
N GLY A 75 7.90 -10.06 16.94
CA GLY A 75 6.54 -10.55 16.75
C GLY A 75 6.48 -11.91 16.04
N HIS A 76 5.35 -12.22 15.43
CA HIS A 76 5.13 -13.41 14.60
C HIS A 76 4.51 -13.00 13.26
N PHE A 77 4.74 -13.79 12.21
CA PHE A 77 3.99 -13.61 10.96
C PHE A 77 2.53 -13.99 11.21
N HIS A 78 1.67 -12.99 11.35
CA HIS A 78 0.24 -13.18 11.51
C HIS A 78 -0.43 -13.29 10.15
N HIS A 79 -1.13 -14.40 9.91
CA HIS A 79 -1.98 -14.54 8.75
C HIS A 79 -3.42 -14.17 9.16
N HIS A 80 -3.85 -12.95 8.84
CA HIS A 80 -5.23 -12.53 9.06
C HIS A 80 -6.01 -12.74 7.76
N VAL A 81 -6.91 -13.72 7.75
CA VAL A 81 -7.82 -13.93 6.62
C VAL A 81 -8.87 -12.82 6.65
N SER A 82 -8.90 -11.99 5.60
CA SER A 82 -10.00 -11.05 5.41
C SER A 82 -11.24 -11.84 5.01
N HIS A 83 -12.26 -11.86 5.87
CA HIS A 83 -13.53 -12.50 5.55
C HIS A 83 -14.36 -11.60 4.63
N TRP A 84 -15.00 -12.22 3.65
CA TRP A 84 -15.92 -11.51 2.76
C TRP A 84 -17.25 -11.25 3.47
N ASN A 85 -17.55 -9.97 3.70
CA ASN A 85 -18.72 -9.52 4.43
C ASN A 85 -19.53 -8.56 3.56
N ARG A 86 -20.85 -8.42 3.81
CA ARG A 86 -21.68 -7.41 3.13
C ARG A 86 -21.17 -5.99 3.38
N ASP A 87 -20.64 -5.74 4.58
CA ASP A 87 -20.04 -4.45 4.94
C ASP A 87 -18.77 -4.17 4.12
N THR A 88 -17.95 -5.19 3.85
CA THR A 88 -16.76 -5.07 2.99
C THR A 88 -17.17 -4.71 1.56
N LEU A 89 -18.23 -5.32 1.04
CA LEU A 89 -18.75 -5.01 -0.29
C LEU A 89 -19.23 -3.56 -0.38
N GLN A 90 -20.06 -3.12 0.57
CA GLN A 90 -20.59 -1.75 0.58
C GLN A 90 -19.50 -0.71 0.80
N GLY A 91 -18.58 -0.96 1.75
CA GLY A 91 -17.46 -0.09 2.05
C GLY A 91 -16.49 0.04 0.87
N SER A 92 -16.15 -1.06 0.20
CA SER A 92 -15.26 -1.04 -0.98
C SER A 92 -15.89 -0.29 -2.17
N ALA A 93 -17.20 -0.44 -2.37
CA ALA A 93 -17.93 0.30 -3.41
C ALA A 93 -17.94 1.81 -3.12
N LEU A 94 -18.28 2.22 -1.90
CA LEU A 94 -18.31 3.63 -1.50
C LEU A 94 -16.91 4.26 -1.56
N PHE A 95 -15.90 3.53 -1.08
CA PHE A 95 -14.50 3.96 -1.14
C PHE A 95 -14.03 4.13 -2.59
N GLY A 96 -14.32 3.17 -3.46
CA GLY A 96 -13.95 3.23 -4.88
C GLY A 96 -14.59 4.41 -5.61
N VAL A 97 -15.88 4.68 -5.35
CA VAL A 97 -16.58 5.85 -5.91
C VAL A 97 -15.96 7.16 -5.42
N GLY A 98 -15.74 7.30 -4.11
CA GLY A 98 -15.11 8.50 -3.55
C GLY A 98 -13.71 8.73 -4.11
N TRP A 99 -12.90 7.67 -4.21
CA TRP A 99 -11.56 7.72 -4.77
C TRP A 99 -11.55 8.15 -6.24
N GLY A 100 -12.44 7.56 -7.06
CA GLY A 100 -12.58 7.93 -8.47
C GLY A 100 -13.03 9.37 -8.68
N LEU A 101 -13.88 9.91 -7.80
CA LEU A 101 -14.32 11.31 -7.83
C LEU A 101 -13.21 12.28 -7.42
N CYS A 102 -12.38 11.93 -6.43
CA CYS A 102 -11.23 12.75 -6.03
C CYS A 102 -10.13 12.77 -7.08
N GLY A 103 -9.98 11.69 -7.87
CA GLY A 103 -8.98 11.58 -8.92
C GLY A 103 -7.54 11.52 -8.42
N VAL A 104 -7.31 11.27 -7.11
CA VAL A 104 -5.97 11.24 -6.50
C VAL A 104 -5.74 9.88 -5.86
N CYS A 105 -4.57 9.28 -6.03
CA CYS A 105 -4.22 8.00 -5.40
C CYS A 105 -4.37 8.07 -3.86
N PRO A 106 -4.92 7.03 -3.17
CA PRO A 106 -5.10 7.08 -1.73
C PRO A 106 -3.73 6.77 -1.11
N GLY A 107 -2.95 7.82 -0.83
CA GLY A 107 -1.52 7.65 -0.59
C GLY A 107 -0.85 8.76 0.22
N PRO A 108 -1.33 10.02 0.20
CA PRO A 108 -0.96 11.00 1.21
C PRO A 108 -2.11 11.34 2.17
#